data_AF-A0A0S7EPU1-F1
#
_entry.id   AF-A0A0S7EPU1-F1
#
_cell.length_a   1.000
_cell.length_b   1.000
_cell.length_c   1.000
_cell.angle_alpha   90.00
_cell.angle_beta   90.00
_cell.angle_gamma   90.00
#
_symmetry.space_group_name_H-M   'P 1'
#
loop_
_entity.id
_entity.type
_entity.pdbx_description
1 polymer ?
#
loop_
_entity_poly.entity_id
_entity_poly.type
_entity_poly.pdbx_seq_one_letter_code
_entity_poly.pdbx_strand_id
1 'polypeptide(L)'
;LQLLQELCTVFNVDLPCRVRSSQLGIISNRQGSGGAIVTPQPSSCSYICQHCLVHLGDIARYRNQTSQAESYYRHAAQLVPSNGQPYNQLAILASSKGDHLTTIFYYCRSIAVKFPFPAASTNLQKALSKALESRDDVKTKWSVSDFIKAFIRFHGHVYLSKSLDKLDALREKLEEQFQRLILQKAFSSQQLVHITVINLFELHHLRDLTADGREPSGA
;
A
#
# COMPACT_ATOMS: atom_id res chain seq x y z
N LEU A 1 -1.85 -8.69 -22.12
CA LEU A 1 -0.38 -8.89 -22.18
C LEU A 1 0.22 -8.28 -23.44
N GLN A 2 -0.37 -8.47 -24.62
CA GLN A 2 0.17 -7.98 -25.90
C GLN A 2 0.55 -6.48 -25.90
N LEU A 3 -0.38 -5.60 -25.49
CA LEU A 3 -0.10 -4.15 -25.41
C LEU A 3 1.10 -3.80 -24.51
N LEU A 4 1.21 -4.43 -23.34
CA LEU A 4 2.32 -4.19 -22.42
C LEU A 4 3.66 -4.66 -23.01
N GLN A 5 3.65 -5.80 -23.72
CA GLN A 5 4.84 -6.32 -24.40
C GLN A 5 5.28 -5.40 -25.54
N GLU A 6 4.34 -4.89 -26.34
CA GLU A 6 4.62 -3.92 -27.41
C GLU A 6 5.21 -2.62 -26.82
N LEU A 7 4.57 -2.02 -25.81
CA LEU A 7 5.06 -0.80 -25.16
C LEU A 7 6.47 -0.96 -24.59
N CYS A 8 6.75 -2.08 -23.90
CA CYS A 8 8.07 -2.31 -23.33
C CYS A 8 9.13 -2.55 -24.41
N THR A 9 8.74 -3.13 -25.55
CA THR A 9 9.66 -3.40 -26.67
C THR A 9 9.97 -2.16 -27.47
N VAL A 10 8.95 -1.36 -27.78
CA VAL A 10 9.10 -0.11 -28.55
C VAL A 10 9.84 0.94 -27.73
N PHE A 11 9.59 1.05 -26.42
CA PHE A 11 10.14 2.13 -25.58
C PHE A 11 11.21 1.68 -24.57
N ASN A 12 11.72 0.46 -24.70
CA ASN A 12 12.79 -0.10 -23.86
C ASN A 12 12.56 0.03 -22.34
N VAL A 13 11.34 -0.26 -21.88
CA VAL A 13 11.01 -0.29 -20.45
C VAL A 13 11.41 -1.65 -19.85
N ASP A 14 12.25 -1.62 -18.83
CA ASP A 14 12.65 -2.80 -18.06
C ASP A 14 11.58 -3.13 -17.01
N LEU A 15 10.90 -4.26 -17.22
CA LEU A 15 9.98 -4.88 -16.26
C LEU A 15 10.69 -6.04 -15.56
N PRO A 16 10.61 -6.20 -14.22
CA PRO A 16 11.33 -7.20 -13.45
C PRO A 16 11.09 -8.70 -13.80
N CYS A 17 10.25 -9.02 -14.79
CA CYS A 17 10.02 -10.39 -15.27
C CYS A 17 9.92 -10.47 -16.80
N ARG A 18 10.31 -9.42 -17.53
CA ARG A 18 10.29 -9.41 -18.99
C ARG A 18 11.54 -10.10 -19.51
N VAL A 19 11.38 -11.27 -20.11
CA VAL A 19 12.41 -11.82 -20.99
C VAL A 19 12.47 -10.90 -22.22
N ARG A 20 13.61 -10.25 -22.45
CA ARG A 20 13.76 -9.40 -23.63
C ARG A 20 13.71 -10.31 -24.86
N SER A 21 12.95 -9.95 -25.90
CA SER A 21 12.91 -10.74 -27.15
C SER A 21 14.30 -10.89 -27.78
N SER A 22 15.22 -9.95 -27.49
CA SER A 22 16.64 -10.01 -27.86
C SER A 22 17.42 -11.12 -27.14
N GLN A 23 16.99 -11.57 -25.95
CA GLN A 23 17.61 -12.68 -25.21
C GLN A 23 17.10 -14.05 -25.67
N LEU A 24 15.98 -14.12 -26.38
CA LEU A 24 15.40 -15.38 -26.89
C LEU A 24 15.85 -15.70 -28.32
N GLY A 25 16.56 -14.80 -29.02
CA GLY A 25 17.04 -15.03 -30.39
C GLY A 25 15.95 -15.13 -31.47
N ILE A 26 14.67 -14.89 -31.13
CA ILE A 26 13.52 -15.22 -31.99
C ILE A 26 13.09 -14.08 -32.92
N ILE A 27 13.52 -12.82 -32.71
CA ILE A 27 13.09 -11.71 -33.59
C ILE A 27 14.23 -10.71 -33.80
N SER A 28 14.80 -10.67 -35.00
CA SER A 28 15.51 -9.51 -35.53
C SER A 28 14.53 -8.34 -35.59
N ASN A 29 14.85 -7.26 -34.88
CA ASN A 29 14.05 -6.05 -34.74
C ASN A 29 13.68 -5.48 -36.12
N ARG A 30 12.55 -5.92 -36.70
CA ARG A 30 12.00 -5.31 -37.92
C ARG A 30 11.48 -3.95 -37.49
N GLN A 31 12.34 -2.93 -37.63
CA GLN A 31 11.90 -1.55 -37.69
C GLN A 31 10.90 -1.46 -38.85
N GLY A 32 9.61 -1.48 -38.51
CA GLY A 32 8.57 -1.14 -39.46
C GLY A 32 8.81 0.29 -39.91
N SER A 33 8.94 0.47 -41.22
CA SER A 33 8.98 1.77 -41.88
C SER A 33 7.75 2.59 -41.46
N GLY A 34 7.94 3.54 -40.56
CA GLY A 34 6.93 4.47 -40.09
C GLY A 34 7.64 5.71 -39.55
N GLY A 35 7.22 6.89 -39.99
CA GLY A 35 7.93 8.16 -39.80
C GLY A 35 8.41 8.43 -38.37
N ALA A 36 9.40 9.32 -38.25
CA ALA A 36 10.12 9.66 -37.02
C ALA A 36 9.25 9.58 -35.76
N ILE A 37 9.31 8.44 -35.07
CA ILE A 37 8.60 8.23 -33.81
C ILE A 37 9.22 9.20 -32.82
N VAL A 38 8.48 10.24 -32.44
CA VAL A 38 8.88 11.13 -31.35
C VAL A 38 9.02 10.26 -30.11
N THR A 39 10.25 10.16 -29.60
CA THR A 39 10.52 9.31 -28.44
C THR A 39 9.84 9.93 -27.21
N PRO A 40 8.86 9.25 -26.59
CA PRO A 40 8.19 9.78 -25.42
C PRO A 40 9.16 9.85 -24.22
N GLN A 41 8.80 10.67 -23.24
CA GLN A 41 9.55 10.75 -21.99
C GLN A 41 9.55 9.39 -21.28
N PRO A 42 10.68 8.94 -20.69
CA PRO A 42 10.75 7.67 -19.96
C PRO A 42 9.69 7.55 -18.85
N SER A 43 9.35 8.66 -18.20
CA SER A 43 8.30 8.72 -17.18
C SER A 43 6.90 8.41 -17.75
N SER A 44 6.61 8.88 -18.98
CA SER A 44 5.37 8.56 -19.68
C SER A 44 5.28 7.07 -20.02
N CYS A 45 6.41 6.45 -20.41
CA CYS A 45 6.49 5.01 -20.67
C CYS A 45 6.25 4.18 -19.40
N SER A 46 6.90 4.54 -18.29
CA SER A 46 6.68 3.88 -16.99
C SER A 46 5.23 4.05 -16.52
N TYR A 47 4.64 5.24 -16.73
CA TYR A 47 3.24 5.51 -16.38
C TYR A 47 2.28 4.61 -17.15
N ILE A 48 2.39 4.53 -18.48
CA ILE A 48 1.48 3.68 -19.27
C ILE A 48 1.67 2.19 -18.95
N CYS A 49 2.91 1.75 -18.71
CA CYS A 49 3.18 0.37 -18.28
C CYS A 49 2.57 0.06 -16.91
N GLN A 50 2.71 0.99 -15.94
CA GLN A 50 2.06 0.87 -14.64
C GLN A 50 0.54 0.78 -14.79
N HIS A 51 -0.06 1.65 -15.61
CA HIS A 51 -1.50 1.66 -15.87
C HIS A 51 -1.97 0.31 -16.42
N CYS A 52 -1.27 -0.24 -17.42
CA CYS A 52 -1.57 -1.58 -17.94
C CYS A 52 -1.46 -2.68 -16.86
N LEU A 53 -0.44 -2.65 -16.00
CA LEU A 53 -0.28 -3.62 -14.93
C LEU A 53 -1.41 -3.55 -13.89
N VAL A 54 -1.85 -2.35 -13.51
CA VAL A 54 -2.99 -2.17 -12.61
C VAL A 54 -4.24 -2.83 -13.20
N HIS A 55 -4.56 -2.57 -14.47
CA HIS A 55 -5.74 -3.16 -15.13
C HIS A 55 -5.62 -4.68 -15.31
N LEU A 56 -4.42 -5.20 -15.58
CA LEU A 56 -4.18 -6.65 -15.57
C LEU A 56 -4.42 -7.25 -14.17
N GLY A 57 -4.02 -6.54 -13.12
CA GLY A 57 -4.34 -6.87 -11.73
C GLY A 57 -5.84 -6.88 -11.46
N ASP A 58 -6.58 -5.89 -11.97
CA ASP A 58 -8.03 -5.80 -11.80
C ASP A 58 -8.74 -6.97 -12.50
N ILE A 59 -8.37 -7.28 -13.74
CA ILE A 59 -8.87 -8.44 -14.49
C ILE A 59 -8.60 -9.74 -13.73
N ALA A 60 -7.36 -9.93 -13.23
CA ALA A 60 -7.01 -11.11 -12.45
C ALA A 60 -7.84 -11.21 -11.16
N ARG A 61 -8.06 -10.09 -10.46
CA ARG A 61 -8.91 -10.03 -9.26
C ARG A 61 -10.35 -10.39 -9.58
N TYR A 62 -10.95 -9.86 -10.64
CA TYR A 62 -12.32 -10.19 -11.05
C TYR A 62 -12.47 -11.66 -11.47
N ARG A 63 -11.38 -12.30 -11.89
CA ARG A 63 -11.32 -13.74 -12.16
C ARG A 63 -10.98 -14.60 -10.93
N ASN A 64 -10.94 -14.01 -9.73
CA ASN A 64 -10.54 -14.66 -8.47
C ASN A 64 -9.10 -15.24 -8.50
N GLN A 65 -8.21 -14.69 -9.32
CA GLN A 65 -6.80 -15.08 -9.41
C GLN A 65 -5.94 -14.23 -8.47
N THR A 66 -6.18 -14.36 -7.17
CA THR A 66 -5.63 -13.46 -6.13
C THR A 66 -4.11 -13.31 -6.18
N SER A 67 -3.35 -14.42 -6.25
CA SER A 67 -1.88 -14.35 -6.30
C SER A 67 -1.35 -13.64 -7.55
N GLN A 68 -2.04 -13.82 -8.68
CA GLN A 68 -1.69 -13.16 -9.94
C GLN A 68 -1.98 -11.67 -9.89
N ALA A 69 -3.13 -11.28 -9.33
CA ALA A 69 -3.49 -9.88 -9.13
C ALA A 69 -2.46 -9.18 -8.23
N GLU A 70 -2.07 -9.82 -7.12
CA GLU A 70 -1.06 -9.31 -6.20
C GLU A 70 0.28 -9.05 -6.89
N SER A 71 0.73 -9.99 -7.73
CA SER A 71 1.96 -9.86 -8.52
C SER A 71 1.88 -8.64 -9.45
N TYR A 72 0.79 -8.50 -10.19
CA TYR A 72 0.60 -7.35 -11.09
C TYR A 72 0.63 -6.01 -10.34
N TYR A 73 -0.08 -5.88 -9.21
CA TYR A 73 -0.06 -4.65 -8.45
C TYR A 73 1.30 -4.35 -7.81
N ARG A 74 2.05 -5.37 -7.36
CA ARG A 74 3.43 -5.17 -6.86
C ARG A 74 4.36 -4.65 -7.94
N HIS A 75 4.30 -5.24 -9.14
CA HIS A 75 5.09 -4.74 -10.26
C HIS A 75 4.66 -3.33 -10.69
N ALA A 76 3.36 -3.04 -10.68
CA ALA A 76 2.86 -1.69 -10.92
C ALA A 76 3.45 -0.68 -9.90
N ALA A 77 3.44 -1.03 -8.61
CA ALA A 77 3.99 -0.18 -7.55
C ALA A 77 5.51 0.05 -7.70
N GLN A 78 6.26 -0.92 -8.23
CA GLN A 78 7.70 -0.79 -8.48
C GLN A 78 8.03 0.18 -9.63
N LEU A 79 7.21 0.22 -10.68
CA LEU A 79 7.46 1.09 -11.84
C LEU A 79 7.33 2.58 -11.52
N VAL A 80 6.28 2.96 -10.79
CA VAL A 80 6.05 4.35 -10.38
C VAL A 80 5.62 4.37 -8.90
N PRO A 81 6.58 4.32 -7.95
CA PRO A 81 6.30 4.26 -6.51
C PRO A 81 5.60 5.50 -5.95
N SER A 82 5.59 6.60 -6.71
CA SER A 82 4.92 7.84 -6.35
C SER A 82 3.40 7.83 -6.57
N ASN A 83 2.86 6.81 -7.25
CA ASN A 83 1.42 6.68 -7.49
C ASN A 83 0.77 5.82 -6.39
N GLY A 84 -0.27 6.34 -5.74
CA GLY A 84 -0.99 5.66 -4.67
C GLY A 84 -1.82 4.46 -5.13
N GLN A 85 -2.30 4.47 -6.38
CA GLN A 85 -3.33 3.53 -6.84
C GLN A 85 -2.97 2.05 -6.65
N PRO A 86 -1.76 1.56 -7.02
CA PRO A 86 -1.42 0.15 -6.82
C PRO A 86 -1.44 -0.29 -5.36
N TYR A 87 -1.07 0.60 -4.44
CA TYR A 87 -1.10 0.32 -3.00
C TYR A 87 -2.54 0.17 -2.50
N ASN A 88 -3.47 1.02 -2.93
CA ASN A 88 -4.90 0.84 -2.60
C ASN A 88 -5.43 -0.52 -3.08
N GLN A 89 -5.04 -0.97 -4.29
CA GLN A 89 -5.46 -2.28 -4.79
C GLN A 89 -4.87 -3.44 -3.98
N LEU A 90 -3.60 -3.31 -3.53
CA LEU A 90 -2.96 -4.27 -2.62
C LEU A 90 -3.65 -4.30 -1.25
N ALA A 91 -4.09 -3.16 -0.72
CA ALA A 91 -4.86 -3.09 0.53
C ALA A 91 -6.18 -3.84 0.43
N ILE A 92 -6.93 -3.65 -0.66
CA ILE A 92 -8.20 -4.36 -0.91
C ILE A 92 -7.96 -5.88 -0.95
N LEU A 93 -6.88 -6.31 -1.62
CA LEU A 93 -6.53 -7.71 -1.71
C LEU A 93 -6.13 -8.30 -0.34
N ALA A 94 -5.32 -7.59 0.43
CA ALA A 94 -4.97 -7.97 1.80
C ALA A 94 -6.22 -8.08 2.69
N SER A 95 -7.16 -7.13 2.55
CA SER A 95 -8.41 -7.13 3.29
C SER A 95 -9.28 -8.34 2.95
N SER A 96 -9.34 -8.76 1.68
CA SER A 96 -10.09 -9.95 1.28
C SER A 96 -9.53 -11.25 1.88
N LYS A 97 -8.25 -11.27 2.26
CA LYS A 97 -7.59 -12.41 2.91
C LYS A 97 -7.67 -12.36 4.44
N GLY A 98 -8.26 -11.30 5.02
CA GLY A 98 -8.27 -11.08 6.47
C GLY A 98 -6.92 -10.61 7.05
N ASP A 99 -5.98 -10.18 6.21
CA ASP A 99 -4.70 -9.63 6.68
C ASP A 99 -4.86 -8.14 7.02
N HIS A 100 -5.35 -7.88 8.23
CA HIS A 100 -5.68 -6.54 8.69
C HIS A 100 -4.47 -5.61 8.81
N LEU A 101 -3.31 -6.12 9.28
CA LEU A 101 -2.10 -5.30 9.42
C LEU A 101 -1.62 -4.82 8.05
N THR A 102 -1.51 -5.73 7.09
CA THR A 102 -1.10 -5.40 5.72
C THR A 102 -2.12 -4.51 5.00
N THR A 103 -3.41 -4.66 5.31
CA THR A 103 -4.46 -3.77 4.80
C THR A 103 -4.22 -2.31 5.20
N ILE A 104 -4.07 -2.06 6.51
CA ILE A 104 -3.82 -0.71 7.03
C ILE A 104 -2.51 -0.16 6.48
N PHE A 105 -1.45 -0.96 6.49
CA PHE A 105 -0.15 -0.58 5.91
C PHE A 105 -0.28 -0.08 4.46
N TYR A 106 -0.98 -0.82 3.59
CA TYR A 106 -1.10 -0.42 2.19
C TYR A 106 -2.00 0.79 1.98
N TYR A 107 -3.04 0.99 2.79
CA TYR A 107 -3.80 2.24 2.76
C TYR A 107 -2.93 3.43 3.16
N CYS A 108 -2.16 3.33 4.26
CA CYS A 108 -1.19 4.34 4.65
C CYS A 108 -0.18 4.64 3.53
N ARG A 109 0.37 3.60 2.89
CA ARG A 109 1.27 3.74 1.72
C ARG A 109 0.60 4.40 0.52
N SER A 110 -0.68 4.14 0.27
CA SER A 110 -1.44 4.76 -0.81
C SER A 110 -1.69 6.25 -0.60
N ILE A 111 -1.64 6.70 0.66
CA ILE A 111 -1.86 8.10 1.05
C ILE A 111 -0.51 8.83 1.12
N ALA A 112 0.52 8.20 1.72
CA ALA A 112 1.85 8.78 1.91
C ALA A 112 2.77 8.62 0.69
N VAL A 113 2.34 9.16 -0.44
CA VAL A 113 3.09 9.23 -1.70
C VAL A 113 2.88 10.60 -2.35
N LYS A 114 3.69 10.94 -3.36
CA LYS A 114 3.59 12.23 -4.07
C LYS A 114 2.23 12.42 -4.77
N PHE A 115 1.63 11.34 -5.27
CA PHE A 115 0.31 11.35 -5.90
C PHE A 115 -0.62 10.37 -5.16
N PRO A 116 -1.22 10.80 -4.04
CA PRO A 116 -2.11 9.96 -3.24
C PRO A 116 -3.31 9.47 -4.05
N PHE A 117 -3.81 8.28 -3.73
CA PHE A 117 -5.06 7.80 -4.32
C PHE A 117 -6.25 8.22 -3.45
N PRO A 118 -7.19 9.06 -3.94
CA PRO A 118 -8.22 9.66 -3.09
C PRO A 118 -9.09 8.66 -2.31
N ALA A 119 -9.43 7.52 -2.92
CA ALA A 119 -10.26 6.52 -2.26
C ALA A 119 -9.57 5.83 -1.06
N ALA A 120 -8.24 5.90 -0.95
CA ALA A 120 -7.50 5.24 0.13
C ALA A 120 -7.81 5.86 1.50
N SER A 121 -7.97 7.19 1.58
CA SER A 121 -8.32 7.88 2.82
C SER A 121 -9.70 7.45 3.32
N THR A 122 -10.70 7.41 2.44
CA THR A 122 -12.05 6.93 2.76
C THR A 122 -12.04 5.47 3.19
N ASN A 123 -11.27 4.62 2.50
CA ASN A 123 -11.15 3.20 2.83
C ASN A 123 -10.46 2.98 4.18
N LEU A 124 -9.39 3.74 4.48
CA LEU A 124 -8.70 3.71 5.76
C LEU A 124 -9.64 4.12 6.89
N GLN A 125 -10.33 5.25 6.74
CA GLN A 125 -11.31 5.74 7.70
C GLN A 125 -12.38 4.69 8.00
N LYS A 126 -12.89 4.02 6.97
CA LYS A 126 -13.90 2.95 7.12
C LYS A 126 -13.32 1.73 7.84
N ALA A 127 -12.12 1.31 7.49
CA ALA A 127 -11.45 0.17 8.12
C ALA A 127 -11.17 0.43 9.61
N LEU A 128 -10.69 1.62 9.95
CA LEU A 128 -10.43 2.04 11.33
C LEU A 128 -11.72 2.20 12.13
N SER A 129 -12.76 2.81 11.55
CA SER A 129 -14.07 2.94 12.22
C SER A 129 -14.64 1.56 12.58
N LYS A 130 -14.58 0.61 11.64
CA LYS A 130 -14.98 -0.77 11.89
C LYS A 130 -14.13 -1.45 12.98
N ALA A 131 -12.84 -1.15 13.05
CA ALA A 131 -11.98 -1.70 14.10
C ALA A 131 -12.39 -1.19 15.50
N LEU A 132 -12.84 0.07 15.61
CA LEU A 132 -13.31 0.65 16.87
C LEU A 132 -14.65 0.08 17.36
N GLU A 133 -15.47 -0.51 16.47
CA GLU A 133 -16.72 -1.20 16.85
C GLU A 133 -16.47 -2.53 17.57
N SER A 134 -15.25 -3.09 17.48
CA SER A 134 -14.92 -4.31 18.21
C SER A 134 -14.98 -4.08 19.72
N ARG A 135 -15.28 -5.12 20.51
CA ARG A 135 -15.25 -5.00 21.98
C ARG A 135 -13.82 -5.13 22.49
N ASP A 136 -13.54 -4.46 23.62
CA ASP A 136 -12.30 -4.65 24.35
C ASP A 136 -12.28 -6.06 24.95
N ASP A 137 -11.27 -6.85 24.57
CA ASP A 137 -11.02 -8.16 25.16
C ASP A 137 -10.21 -7.98 26.45
N VAL A 138 -10.73 -8.44 27.59
CA VAL A 138 -10.10 -8.33 28.93
C VAL A 138 -8.95 -9.35 29.11
N LYS A 139 -8.29 -9.73 28.02
CA LYS A 139 -7.22 -10.73 28.03
C LYS A 139 -5.95 -10.11 28.61
N THR A 140 -5.37 -10.79 29.60
CA THR A 140 -4.08 -10.41 30.21
C THR A 140 -2.89 -10.71 29.29
N LYS A 141 -2.98 -11.78 28.47
CA LYS A 141 -1.93 -12.23 27.55
C LYS A 141 -2.46 -12.29 26.12
N TRP A 142 -1.82 -11.55 25.22
CA TRP A 142 -2.23 -11.43 23.81
C TRP A 142 -1.48 -12.39 22.88
N SER A 143 -2.20 -12.91 21.88
CA SER A 143 -1.56 -13.43 20.68
C SER A 143 -1.10 -12.29 19.76
N VAL A 144 -0.36 -12.61 18.69
CA VAL A 144 -0.04 -11.63 17.63
C VAL A 144 -1.32 -11.03 17.02
N SER A 145 -2.39 -11.82 16.88
CA SER A 145 -3.67 -11.36 16.33
C SER A 145 -4.36 -10.36 17.27
N ASP A 146 -4.37 -10.65 18.57
CA ASP A 146 -4.94 -9.73 19.57
C ASP A 146 -4.14 -8.41 19.60
N PHE A 147 -2.80 -8.49 19.55
CA PHE A 147 -1.94 -7.31 19.45
C PHE A 147 -2.24 -6.47 18.20
N ILE A 148 -2.33 -7.10 17.01
CA ILE A 148 -2.63 -6.39 15.76
C ILE A 148 -3.99 -5.69 15.84
N LYS A 149 -5.02 -6.33 16.41
CA LYS A 149 -6.33 -5.70 16.60
C LYS A 149 -6.26 -4.48 17.52
N ALA A 150 -5.59 -4.60 18.66
CA ALA A 150 -5.38 -3.50 19.59
C ALA A 150 -4.57 -2.35 18.97
N PHE A 151 -3.53 -2.68 18.19
CA PHE A 151 -2.70 -1.73 17.47
C PHE A 151 -3.50 -0.94 16.44
N ILE A 152 -4.34 -1.62 15.64
CA ILE A 152 -5.21 -0.97 14.66
C ILE A 152 -6.25 -0.09 15.36
N ARG A 153 -6.80 -0.51 16.51
CA ARG A 153 -7.70 0.33 17.31
C ARG A 153 -7.02 1.58 17.84
N PHE A 154 -5.79 1.47 18.33
CA PHE A 154 -5.01 2.63 18.78
C PHE A 154 -4.89 3.66 17.65
N HIS A 155 -4.45 3.23 16.46
CA HIS A 155 -4.39 4.08 15.28
C HIS A 155 -5.78 4.58 14.84
N GLY A 156 -6.84 3.81 15.04
CA GLY A 156 -8.22 4.25 14.81
C GLY A 156 -8.65 5.39 15.73
N HIS A 157 -8.29 5.34 17.02
CA HIS A 157 -8.57 6.40 17.98
C HIS A 157 -7.83 7.69 17.63
N VAL A 158 -6.54 7.58 17.26
CA VAL A 158 -5.71 8.73 16.86
C VAL A 158 -6.20 9.34 15.54
N TYR A 159 -6.28 8.55 14.48
CA TYR A 159 -6.60 9.02 13.12
C TYR A 159 -8.01 9.63 13.04
N LEU A 160 -8.97 9.07 13.78
CA LEU A 160 -10.35 9.57 13.79
C LEU A 160 -10.61 10.59 14.90
N SER A 161 -9.61 10.88 15.75
CA SER A 161 -9.75 11.74 16.93
C SER A 161 -10.95 11.38 17.82
N LYS A 162 -11.11 10.07 18.12
CA LYS A 162 -12.25 9.54 18.89
C LYS A 162 -11.78 8.85 20.17
N SER A 163 -12.49 9.07 21.29
CA SER A 163 -12.22 8.43 22.59
C SER A 163 -10.73 8.47 23.00
N LEU A 164 -10.16 9.67 22.94
CA LEU A 164 -8.74 9.91 23.22
C LEU A 164 -8.35 9.57 24.67
N ASP A 165 -9.33 9.60 25.58
CA ASP A 165 -9.23 9.15 26.98
C ASP A 165 -8.75 7.70 27.12
N LYS A 166 -8.94 6.87 26.09
CA LYS A 166 -8.51 5.46 26.08
C LYS A 166 -7.05 5.25 25.68
N LEU A 167 -6.39 6.27 25.11
CA LEU A 167 -5.10 6.11 24.46
C LEU A 167 -3.99 5.72 25.42
N ASP A 168 -3.92 6.34 26.60
CA ASP A 168 -2.83 6.08 27.55
C ASP A 168 -2.86 4.63 28.05
N ALA A 169 -4.02 4.15 28.50
CA ALA A 169 -4.18 2.76 28.94
C ALA A 169 -3.91 1.76 27.81
N LEU A 170 -4.36 2.06 26.59
CA LEU A 170 -4.13 1.19 25.43
C LEU A 170 -2.66 1.18 25.00
N ARG A 171 -1.98 2.33 25.06
CA ARG A 171 -0.54 2.48 24.78
C ARG A 171 0.27 1.61 25.73
N GLU A 172 0.06 1.76 27.03
CA GLU A 172 0.77 0.99 28.06
C GLU A 172 0.60 -0.51 27.83
N LYS A 173 -0.63 -0.94 27.54
CA LYS A 173 -0.90 -2.36 27.26
C LYS A 173 -0.25 -2.84 25.96
N LEU A 174 -0.26 -2.02 24.90
CA LEU A 174 0.43 -2.34 23.65
C LEU A 174 1.93 -2.51 23.87
N GLU A 175 2.58 -1.60 24.59
CA GLU A 175 4.02 -1.64 24.88
C GLU A 175 4.40 -2.90 25.66
N GLU A 176 3.67 -3.21 26.74
CA GLU A 176 3.86 -4.42 27.56
C GLU A 176 3.76 -5.70 26.70
N GLN A 177 2.71 -5.80 25.89
CA GLN A 177 2.47 -6.99 25.08
C GLN A 177 3.43 -7.09 23.89
N PHE A 178 3.84 -5.95 23.31
CA PHE A 178 4.82 -5.90 22.22
C PHE A 178 6.19 -6.39 22.70
N GLN A 179 6.67 -5.92 23.84
CA GLN A 179 7.94 -6.35 24.43
C GLN A 179 7.96 -7.87 24.62
N ARG A 180 6.89 -8.43 25.20
CA ARG A 180 6.75 -9.88 25.39
C ARG A 180 6.76 -10.64 24.06
N LEU A 181 6.01 -10.19 23.06
CA LEU A 181 5.89 -10.87 21.77
C LEU A 181 7.18 -10.78 20.93
N ILE A 182 7.92 -9.66 21.02
CA ILE A 182 9.25 -9.52 20.39
C ILE A 182 10.25 -10.52 20.98
N LEU A 183 10.33 -10.61 22.32
CA LEU A 183 11.25 -11.53 22.98
C LEU A 183 10.96 -12.99 22.62
N GLN A 184 9.69 -13.31 22.36
CA GLN A 184 9.25 -14.61 21.88
C GLN A 184 9.47 -14.83 20.38
N LYS A 185 10.01 -13.84 19.66
CA LYS A 185 10.17 -13.85 18.19
C LYS A 185 8.86 -14.14 17.46
N ALA A 186 7.74 -13.65 17.99
CA ALA A 186 6.41 -13.96 17.48
C ALA A 186 6.07 -13.22 16.17
N PHE A 187 6.76 -12.12 15.87
CA PHE A 187 6.57 -11.33 14.64
C PHE A 187 7.59 -11.68 13.57
N SER A 188 7.16 -11.65 12.31
CA SER A 188 8.09 -11.61 11.18
C SER A 188 8.71 -10.21 11.03
N SER A 189 9.86 -10.13 10.36
CA SER A 189 10.49 -8.85 10.02
C SER A 189 9.55 -7.94 9.21
N GLN A 190 8.77 -8.52 8.30
CA GLN A 190 7.80 -7.78 7.50
C GLN A 190 6.68 -7.17 8.37
N GLN A 191 6.17 -7.91 9.36
CA GLN A 191 5.16 -7.37 10.28
C GLN A 191 5.70 -6.21 11.10
N LEU A 192 6.95 -6.31 11.58
CA LEU A 192 7.62 -5.22 12.29
C LEU A 192 7.77 -3.98 11.40
N VAL A 193 8.16 -4.15 10.14
CA VAL A 193 8.21 -3.05 9.17
C VAL A 193 6.83 -2.41 8.97
N HIS A 194 5.77 -3.21 8.81
CA HIS A 194 4.41 -2.67 8.68
C HIS A 194 4.00 -1.85 9.92
N ILE A 195 4.25 -2.36 11.13
CA ILE A 195 3.98 -1.67 12.39
C ILE A 195 4.73 -0.33 12.44
N THR A 196 6.02 -0.32 12.14
CA THR A 196 6.84 0.90 12.12
C THR A 196 6.33 1.92 11.10
N VAL A 197 6.00 1.49 9.88
CA VAL A 197 5.53 2.39 8.82
C VAL A 197 4.17 3.01 9.19
N ILE A 198 3.26 2.25 9.81
CA ILE A 198 1.98 2.79 10.28
C ILE A 198 2.21 3.84 11.38
N ASN A 199 3.11 3.60 12.32
CA ASN A 199 3.48 4.61 13.34
C ASN A 199 4.05 5.89 12.71
N LEU A 200 4.92 5.76 11.71
CA LEU A 200 5.50 6.91 11.01
C LEU A 200 4.46 7.68 10.19
N PHE A 201 3.54 6.96 9.54
CA PHE A 201 2.42 7.57 8.82
C PHE A 201 1.58 8.43 9.75
N GLU A 202 1.16 7.89 10.90
CA GLU A 202 0.31 8.60 11.85
C GLU A 202 1.01 9.82 12.44
N LEU A 203 2.30 9.68 12.79
CA LEU A 203 3.12 10.80 13.28
C LEU A 203 3.23 11.93 12.24
N HIS A 204 3.41 11.59 10.97
CA HIS A 204 3.45 12.58 9.89
C HIS A 204 2.08 13.25 9.70
N HIS A 205 1.00 12.46 9.68
CA HIS A 205 -0.36 12.96 9.53
C HIS A 205 -0.75 13.94 10.64
N LEU A 206 -0.39 13.65 11.89
CA LEU A 206 -0.61 14.55 13.03
C LEU A 206 0.14 15.87 12.90
N ARG A 207 1.37 15.86 12.38
CA ARG A 207 2.16 17.09 12.19
C ARG A 207 1.51 18.00 11.16
N ASP A 208 1.02 17.44 10.06
CA ASP A 208 0.35 18.21 9.01
C ASP A 208 -0.95 18.84 9.54
N LEU A 209 -1.74 18.11 10.32
CA LEU A 209 -2.93 18.65 11.00
C LEU A 209 -2.59 19.83 11.92
N THR A 210 -1.47 19.77 12.65
CA THR A 210 -1.03 20.88 13.50
C THR A 210 -0.44 22.06 12.73
N ALA A 211 0.03 21.84 11.50
CA ALA A 211 0.57 22.88 10.63
C ALA A 211 -0.55 23.66 9.92
N ASP A 212 -1.56 22.96 9.40
CA ASP A 212 -2.75 23.57 8.79
C ASP A 212 -3.58 24.36 9.82
N GLY A 213 -3.59 23.93 11.08
CA GLY A 213 -4.20 24.67 12.20
C GLY A 213 -3.45 25.94 12.62
N ARG A 214 -2.33 26.28 11.97
CA ARG A 214 -1.52 27.50 12.23
C ARG A 214 -1.56 28.52 11.11
N GLU A 215 -2.43 28.38 10.10
CA GLU A 215 -2.69 29.51 9.21
C GLU A 215 -3.34 30.65 10.03
N PRO A 216 -2.75 31.87 10.05
CA PRO A 216 -3.39 32.99 10.71
C PRO A 216 -4.62 33.38 9.89
N SER A 217 -5.79 33.33 10.53
CA SER A 217 -6.91 34.17 10.11
C SER A 217 -6.50 35.64 10.26
N GLY A 218 -6.05 36.26 9.17
CA GLY A 218 -5.78 37.69 9.04
C GLY A 218 -4.69 37.93 7.99
N ALA A 219 -4.88 38.72 6.94
CA ALA A 219 -5.71 39.92 6.80
C ALA A 219 -6.39 40.02 5.42
#